data_AF-A0A2H0M0H3-F1
#
_entry.id   AF-A0A2H0M0H3-F1
#
_cell.length_a   1.000
_cell.length_b   1.000
_cell.length_c   1.000
_cell.angle_alpha   90.00
_cell.angle_beta   90.00
_cell.angle_gamma   90.00
#
_symmetry.space_group_name_H-M   'P 1'
#
loop_
_entity.id
_entity.type
_entity.pdbx_description
1 polymer ?
#
loop_
_entity_poly.entity_id
_entity_poly.type
_entity_poly.pdbx_seq_one_letter_code
_entity_poly.pdbx_strand_id
1 'polypeptide(L)'
;MEAAKTKSIRNIEEKMENLDVNSLRYHILESAKNFKCSWIELGRSLYSVYKDKMYKEWGYLNFDIYVAREIGIRKQTAMKLLKSYYFLEKEEPQYLKTDYTESSQPANIPSYESVDILRQVKNKKVFDDDDY
;
A
#
# COMPACT_ATOMS: atom_id res chain seq x y z
N MET A 1 15.35 -2.93 11.55
CA MET A 1 14.08 -2.68 12.27
C MET A 1 13.00 -3.34 11.44
N GLU A 2 12.39 -4.39 11.97
CA GLU A 2 11.37 -5.18 11.26
C GLU A 2 10.15 -4.27 10.99
N ALA A 3 9.73 -4.09 9.74
CA ALA A 3 8.50 -3.37 9.45
C ALA A 3 7.37 -3.94 10.29
N ALA A 4 6.63 -3.06 10.96
CA ALA A 4 5.55 -3.48 11.83
C ALA A 4 4.42 -4.09 10.99
N LYS A 5 4.49 -5.41 10.74
CA LYS A 5 3.40 -6.19 10.17
C LYS A 5 2.13 -5.89 10.96
N THR A 6 1.03 -5.69 10.25
CA THR A 6 -0.24 -5.45 10.94
C THR A 6 -0.64 -6.69 11.75
N LYS A 7 -1.29 -6.48 12.91
CA LYS A 7 -1.81 -7.58 13.75
C LYS A 7 -2.70 -8.54 12.94
N SER A 8 -3.45 -8.02 11.98
CA SER A 8 -4.29 -8.84 11.10
C SER A 8 -3.49 -9.75 10.17
N ILE A 9 -2.34 -9.31 9.65
CA ILE A 9 -1.49 -10.14 8.78
C ILE A 9 -0.80 -11.21 9.63
N ARG A 10 -0.23 -10.84 10.78
CA ARG A 10 0.38 -11.80 11.73
C ARG A 10 -0.57 -12.93 12.12
N ASN A 11 -1.80 -12.57 12.49
CA ASN A 11 -2.83 -13.56 12.84
C ASN A 11 -3.22 -14.50 11.68
N ILE A 12 -3.08 -14.06 10.42
CA ILE A 12 -3.33 -14.91 9.25
C ILE A 12 -2.18 -15.90 9.10
N GLU A 13 -0.94 -15.45 9.25
CA GLU A 13 0.27 -16.28 9.12
C GLU A 13 0.35 -17.36 10.20
N GLU A 14 0.13 -17.00 11.46
CA GLU A 14 0.08 -17.96 12.58
C GLU A 14 -0.94 -19.08 12.33
N LYS A 15 -2.08 -18.75 11.69
CA LYS A 15 -3.10 -19.74 11.31
C LYS A 15 -2.66 -20.60 10.14
N MET A 16 -1.87 -20.06 9.21
CA MET A 16 -1.37 -20.78 8.04
C MET A 16 -0.28 -21.79 8.40
N GLU A 17 0.54 -21.53 9.43
CA GLU A 17 1.63 -22.42 9.88
C GLU A 17 1.17 -23.84 10.21
N ASN A 18 -0.07 -24.00 10.65
CA ASN A 18 -0.65 -25.28 11.08
C ASN A 18 -1.62 -25.89 10.05
N LEU A 19 -1.64 -25.36 8.82
CA LEU A 19 -2.51 -25.85 7.75
C LEU A 19 -1.71 -26.55 6.65
N ASP A 20 -2.32 -27.56 6.04
CA ASP A 20 -1.82 -28.11 4.79
C ASP A 20 -1.85 -27.03 3.70
N VAL A 21 -0.71 -26.77 3.07
CA VAL A 21 -0.49 -25.79 2.00
C VAL A 21 -1.42 -26.05 0.80
N ASN A 22 -1.77 -27.31 0.55
CA ASN A 22 -2.68 -27.68 -0.54
C ASN A 22 -4.16 -27.58 -0.16
N SER A 23 -4.47 -27.24 1.09
CA SER A 23 -5.85 -27.14 1.54
C SER A 23 -6.52 -25.85 1.04
N LEU A 24 -7.82 -25.92 0.77
CA LEU A 24 -8.64 -24.75 0.46
C LEU A 24 -8.55 -23.67 1.55
N ARG A 25 -8.43 -24.08 2.82
CA ARG A 25 -8.30 -23.16 3.95
C ARG A 25 -7.02 -22.34 3.89
N TYR A 26 -5.89 -22.98 3.55
CA TYR A 26 -4.63 -22.28 3.34
C TYR A 26 -4.76 -21.30 2.17
N HIS A 27 -5.32 -21.74 1.04
CA HIS A 27 -5.49 -20.89 -0.15
C HIS A 27 -6.35 -19.64 0.11
N ILE A 28 -7.43 -19.76 0.90
CA ILE A 28 -8.27 -18.61 1.28
C ILE A 28 -7.48 -17.61 2.14
N LEU A 29 -6.68 -18.09 3.09
CA LEU A 29 -5.85 -17.24 3.96
C LEU A 29 -4.73 -16.55 3.18
N GLU A 30 -4.10 -17.26 2.26
CA GLU A 30 -3.11 -16.70 1.33
C GLU A 30 -3.72 -15.61 0.45
N SER A 31 -4.88 -15.86 -0.14
CA SER A 31 -5.62 -14.87 -0.94
C SER A 31 -5.98 -13.63 -0.13
N ALA A 32 -6.41 -13.80 1.12
CA ALA A 32 -6.71 -12.70 2.03
C ALA A 32 -5.45 -11.89 2.40
N LYS A 33 -4.30 -12.55 2.57
CA LYS A 33 -3.00 -11.90 2.79
C LYS A 33 -2.59 -11.08 1.56
N ASN A 34 -2.66 -11.67 0.37
CA ASN A 34 -2.33 -11.02 -0.90
C ASN A 34 -3.21 -9.78 -1.13
N PHE A 35 -4.51 -9.90 -0.89
CA PHE A 35 -5.45 -8.77 -1.00
C PHE A 35 -5.12 -7.62 -0.03
N LYS A 36 -4.66 -7.93 1.19
CA LYS A 36 -4.25 -6.89 2.17
C LYS A 36 -2.95 -6.17 1.77
N CYS A 37 -2.20 -6.73 0.82
CA CYS A 37 -0.90 -6.20 0.38
C CYS A 37 -0.94 -5.65 -1.06
N SER A 38 -2.02 -5.93 -1.81
CA SER A 38 -2.21 -5.46 -3.20
C SER A 38 -2.36 -3.94 -3.32
N TRP A 39 -2.49 -3.23 -2.19
CA TRP A 39 -2.60 -1.77 -2.18
C TRP A 39 -1.32 -1.09 -2.69
N ILE A 40 -0.14 -1.70 -2.52
CA ILE A 40 1.11 -1.13 -3.04
C ILE A 40 1.07 -1.10 -4.56
N GLU A 41 0.48 -2.11 -5.21
CA GLU A 41 0.42 -2.19 -6.69
C GLU A 41 -0.46 -1.10 -7.24
N LEU A 42 -1.62 -0.96 -6.60
CA LEU A 42 -2.52 0.11 -6.92
C LEU A 42 -1.90 1.47 -6.61
N GLY A 43 -1.21 1.62 -5.48
CA GLY A 43 -0.51 2.86 -5.10
C GLY A 43 0.56 3.28 -6.10
N ARG A 44 1.40 2.34 -6.54
CA ARG A 44 2.43 2.52 -7.57
C ARG A 44 1.80 2.97 -8.89
N SER A 45 0.79 2.25 -9.35
CA SER A 45 0.10 2.55 -10.61
C SER A 45 -0.58 3.92 -10.56
N LEU A 46 -1.29 4.23 -9.47
CA LEU A 46 -1.90 5.53 -9.23
C LEU A 46 -0.86 6.65 -9.20
N TYR A 47 0.31 6.42 -8.61
CA TYR A 47 1.38 7.39 -8.57
C TYR A 47 1.94 7.70 -9.96
N SER A 48 2.19 6.69 -10.79
CA SER A 48 2.60 6.88 -12.20
C SER A 48 1.56 7.69 -12.98
N VAL A 49 0.28 7.28 -12.91
CA VAL A 49 -0.83 8.00 -13.58
C VAL A 49 -0.94 9.45 -13.12
N TYR A 50 -0.78 9.70 -11.82
CA TYR A 50 -0.85 11.03 -11.25
C TYR A 50 0.34 11.91 -11.66
N LYS A 51 1.57 11.38 -11.56
CA LYS A 51 2.83 12.08 -11.85
C LYS A 51 2.90 12.51 -13.31
N ASP A 52 2.59 11.60 -14.22
CA ASP A 52 2.69 11.84 -15.66
C ASP A 52 1.38 12.41 -16.25
N LYS A 53 0.37 12.60 -15.41
CA LYS A 53 -0.96 13.12 -15.78
C LYS A 53 -1.64 12.32 -16.90
N MET A 54 -1.38 11.01 -16.97
CA MET A 54 -1.88 10.11 -18.02
C MET A 54 -3.41 10.14 -18.15
N TYR A 55 -4.11 10.38 -17.05
CA TYR A 55 -5.57 10.55 -17.03
C TYR A 55 -6.09 11.62 -18.01
N LYS A 56 -5.27 12.62 -18.36
CA LYS A 56 -5.65 13.65 -19.36
C LYS A 56 -5.73 13.09 -20.77
N GLU A 57 -4.78 12.22 -21.12
CA GLU A 57 -4.73 11.57 -22.44
C GLU A 57 -5.89 10.59 -22.62
N TRP A 58 -6.40 10.04 -21.51
CA TRP A 58 -7.59 9.18 -21.48
C TRP A 58 -8.90 9.97 -21.44
N GLY A 59 -8.86 11.30 -21.53
CA GLY A 59 -10.04 12.16 -21.61
C GLY A 59 -10.64 12.57 -20.26
N TYR A 60 -9.96 12.31 -19.14
CA TYR A 60 -10.40 12.78 -17.83
C TYR A 60 -9.87 14.18 -17.52
N LEU A 61 -10.77 15.08 -17.09
CA LEU A 61 -10.44 16.46 -16.77
C LEU A 61 -9.42 16.58 -15.62
N ASN A 62 -9.52 15.70 -14.63
CA ASN A 62 -8.58 15.62 -13.51
C ASN A 62 -8.51 14.20 -12.94
N PHE A 63 -7.49 13.95 -12.12
CA PHE A 63 -7.25 12.66 -11.49
C PHE A 63 -8.42 12.19 -10.63
N ASP A 64 -9.09 13.11 -9.92
CA ASP A 64 -10.20 12.76 -9.03
C ASP A 64 -11.38 12.15 -9.80
N ILE A 65 -11.68 12.70 -10.99
CA ILE A 65 -12.72 12.17 -11.88
C ILE A 65 -12.31 10.81 -12.43
N TYR A 66 -11.05 10.63 -12.82
CA TYR A 66 -10.52 9.34 -13.28
C TYR A 66 -10.68 8.25 -12.22
N VAL A 67 -10.18 8.48 -11.00
CA VAL A 67 -10.25 7.45 -9.93
C VAL A 67 -11.67 7.15 -9.49
N ALA A 68 -12.57 8.13 -9.56
CA ALA A 68 -13.98 7.94 -9.22
C ALA A 68 -14.77 7.22 -10.32
N ARG A 69 -14.54 7.56 -11.60
CA ARG A 69 -15.34 7.06 -12.73
C ARG A 69 -14.84 5.77 -13.34
N GLU A 70 -13.53 5.56 -13.41
CA GLU A 70 -12.95 4.35 -14.02
C GLU A 70 -12.60 3.30 -12.97
N ILE A 71 -11.82 3.69 -11.96
CA ILE A 71 -11.36 2.76 -10.93
C ILE A 71 -12.45 2.46 -9.89
N GLY A 72 -13.39 3.38 -9.70
CA GLY A 72 -14.50 3.21 -8.75
C GLY A 72 -14.11 3.40 -7.28
N ILE A 73 -13.02 4.13 -6.99
CA ILE A 73 -12.58 4.42 -5.62
C ILE A 73 -12.79 5.89 -5.26
N ARG A 74 -13.06 6.16 -3.98
CA ARG A 74 -13.19 7.52 -3.47
C ARG A 74 -11.86 8.26 -3.60
N LYS A 75 -11.91 9.54 -3.96
CA LYS A 75 -10.76 10.45 -3.98
C LYS A 75 -9.88 10.32 -2.73
N GLN A 76 -10.48 10.32 -1.54
CA GLN A 76 -9.73 10.22 -0.29
C GLN A 76 -8.89 8.93 -0.21
N THR A 77 -9.44 7.80 -0.64
CA THR A 77 -8.74 6.51 -0.68
C THR A 77 -7.60 6.55 -1.69
N ALA A 78 -7.85 7.05 -2.90
CA ALA A 78 -6.83 7.20 -3.94
C ALA A 78 -5.65 8.08 -3.45
N MET A 79 -5.96 9.20 -2.79
CA MET A 79 -4.93 10.08 -2.23
C MET A 79 -4.14 9.44 -1.09
N LYS A 80 -4.77 8.65 -0.22
CA LYS A 80 -4.06 7.90 0.84
C LYS A 80 -3.13 6.87 0.23
N LEU A 81 -3.61 6.05 -0.71
CA LEU A 81 -2.79 5.05 -1.41
C LEU A 81 -1.58 5.67 -2.09
N LEU A 82 -1.81 6.71 -2.89
CA LEU A 82 -0.76 7.42 -3.62
C LEU A 82 0.30 7.98 -2.67
N LYS A 83 -0.12 8.68 -1.62
CA LYS A 83 0.82 9.31 -0.68
C LYS A 83 1.53 8.29 0.22
N SER A 84 0.87 7.19 0.59
CA SER A 84 1.50 6.10 1.34
C SER A 84 2.54 5.38 0.51
N TYR A 85 2.25 5.11 -0.77
CA TYR A 85 3.23 4.56 -1.71
C TYR A 85 4.43 5.49 -1.88
N TYR A 86 4.18 6.77 -2.18
CA TYR A 86 5.25 7.76 -2.35
C TYR A 86 6.13 7.91 -1.10
N PHE A 87 5.54 7.84 0.09
CA PHE A 87 6.29 7.86 1.34
C PHE A 87 7.26 6.66 1.44
N LEU A 88 6.79 5.44 1.14
CA LEU A 88 7.65 4.26 1.14
C LEU A 88 8.74 4.35 0.07
N GLU A 89 8.41 4.82 -1.14
CA GLU A 89 9.37 5.01 -2.23
C GLU A 89 10.51 5.97 -1.84
N LYS A 90 10.20 7.03 -1.09
CA LYS A 90 11.17 8.04 -0.67
C LYS A 90 11.97 7.62 0.57
N GLU A 91 11.30 7.10 1.58
CA GLU A 91 11.87 6.89 2.91
C GLU A 91 12.48 5.50 3.07
N GLU A 92 11.87 4.49 2.47
CA GLU A 92 12.31 3.11 2.61
C GLU A 92 12.29 2.37 1.27
N PRO A 93 13.03 2.84 0.24
CA PRO A 93 13.00 2.27 -1.12
C PRO A 93 13.40 0.79 -1.19
N GLN A 94 14.11 0.27 -0.18
CA GLN A 94 14.47 -1.14 -0.07
C GLN A 94 13.26 -2.05 0.15
N TYR A 95 12.17 -1.55 0.75
CA TYR A 95 10.92 -2.29 0.90
C TYR A 95 10.25 -2.56 -0.45
N LEU A 96 10.33 -1.60 -1.37
CA LEU A 96 9.78 -1.77 -2.73
C LEU A 96 10.64 -2.69 -3.61
N LYS A 97 11.90 -2.94 -3.25
CA LYS A 97 12.81 -3.81 -4.01
C LYS A 97 12.78 -5.27 -3.57
N THR A 98 12.58 -5.51 -2.27
CA THR A 98 12.73 -6.84 -1.66
C THR A 98 11.38 -7.56 -1.55
N ASP A 99 10.29 -6.84 -1.33
CA ASP A 99 8.95 -7.42 -1.10
C ASP A 99 8.09 -7.51 -2.37
N TYR A 100 8.65 -7.12 -3.52
CA TYR A 100 7.90 -6.91 -4.77
C TYR A 100 8.41 -7.69 -5.99
N THR A 101 9.55 -8.37 -5.84
CA THR A 101 9.88 -9.46 -6.75
C THR A 101 8.80 -10.52 -6.61
N GLU A 102 8.29 -11.04 -7.73
CA GLU A 102 7.17 -11.99 -7.86
C GLU A 102 7.26 -13.27 -6.98
N SER A 103 8.36 -13.44 -6.24
CA SER A 103 8.69 -14.50 -5.30
C SER A 103 8.57 -14.13 -3.80
N SER A 104 8.25 -12.89 -3.44
CA SER A 104 8.36 -12.42 -2.06
C SER A 104 7.04 -12.46 -1.28
N GLN A 105 7.12 -13.00 -0.07
CA GLN A 105 6.00 -13.17 0.87
C GLN A 105 5.29 -11.82 1.14
N PRO A 106 3.97 -11.68 0.88
CA PRO A 106 3.19 -10.48 1.23
C PRO A 106 3.16 -10.18 2.74
N ALA A 107 3.73 -11.07 3.54
CA ALA A 107 3.91 -11.03 4.97
C ALA A 107 4.37 -9.70 5.57
N ASN A 108 5.33 -9.02 4.92
CA ASN A 108 6.05 -7.89 5.53
C ASN A 108 5.46 -6.51 5.22
N ILE A 109 4.42 -6.45 4.39
CA ILE A 109 3.87 -5.19 3.92
C ILE A 109 2.92 -4.60 4.99
N PRO A 110 3.20 -3.40 5.53
CA PRO A 110 2.26 -2.72 6.40
C PRO A 110 1.02 -2.27 5.61
N SER A 111 -0.11 -2.07 6.30
CA SER A 111 -1.30 -1.52 5.65
C SER A 111 -1.06 -0.06 5.22
N TYR A 112 -1.70 0.36 4.13
CA TYR A 112 -1.60 1.74 3.65
C TYR A 112 -2.03 2.78 4.70
N GLU A 113 -2.95 2.43 5.61
CA GLU A 113 -3.42 3.28 6.71
C GLU A 113 -2.34 3.45 7.78
N SER A 114 -1.65 2.37 8.15
CA SER A 114 -0.50 2.43 9.07
C SER A 114 0.61 3.31 8.49
N VAL A 115 0.90 3.15 7.19
CA VAL A 115 1.86 3.99 6.47
C VAL A 115 1.40 5.45 6.42
N ASP A 116 0.12 5.71 6.16
CA ASP A 116 -0.45 7.06 6.13
C ASP A 116 -0.31 7.75 7.49
N ILE A 117 -0.53 7.03 8.60
CA ILE A 117 -0.33 7.54 9.96
C ILE A 117 1.14 7.86 10.22
N LEU A 118 2.06 6.97 9.87
CA LEU A 118 3.50 7.21 10.03
C LEU A 118 3.95 8.45 9.25
N ARG A 119 3.48 8.59 8.00
CA ARG A 119 3.71 9.80 7.19
C ARG A 119 3.17 11.05 7.88
N GLN A 120 1.93 11.01 8.40
CA GLN A 120 1.32 12.14 9.09
C GLN A 120 2.11 12.54 10.34
N VAL A 121 2.56 11.58 11.15
CA VAL A 121 3.38 11.83 12.34
C VAL A 121 4.73 12.43 11.96
N LYS A 122 5.40 11.89 10.93
CA LYS A 122 6.67 12.43 10.46
C LYS A 122 6.52 13.87 9.99
N ASN A 123 5.50 14.14 9.16
CA ASN A 123 5.24 15.50 8.70
C ASN A 123 4.99 16.45 9.87
N LYS A 124 4.19 16.04 10.88
CA LYS A 124 3.97 16.87 12.08
C LYS A 124 5.25 17.18 12.84
N LYS A 125 6.17 16.22 13.00
CA LYS A 125 7.47 16.45 13.66
C LYS A 125 8.35 17.45 12.89
N VAL A 126 8.34 17.41 11.55
CA VAL A 126 9.10 18.36 10.72
C VAL A 126 8.57 19.79 10.89
N PHE A 127 7.28 19.97 11.16
CA PHE A 127 6.71 21.30 11.43
C PHE A 127 6.90 21.77 12.88
N ASP A 128 7.35 20.91 13.80
CA ASP A 128 7.55 21.23 15.22
C ASP A 128 9.02 21.57 15.55
N ASP A 129 9.98 21.07 14.73
CA ASP A 129 11.43 21.30 14.91
C ASP A 129 11.93 22.63 14.29
N ASP A 130 11.11 23.31 13.46
CA ASP A 130 11.44 24.60 12.82
C ASP A 130 10.78 25.81 13.52
N ASP A 131 10.12 25.59 14.66
CA ASP A 131 9.43 26.64 15.44
C ASP A 131 10.19 26.94 16.76
N TYR A 132 11.51 27.21 16.69
CA TYR A 132 12.28 27.94 17.73
C TYR A 132 13.58 28.58 17.21
#